data_AF-A0A3N5Z472-F1
#
_entry.id   AF-A0A3N5Z472-F1
#
_cell.length_a   1.000
_cell.length_b   1.000
_cell.length_c   1.000
_cell.angle_alpha   90.00
_cell.angle_beta   90.00
_cell.angle_gamma   90.00
#
_symmetry.space_group_name_H-M   'P 1'
#
loop_
_entity.id
_entity.type
_entity.pdbx_description
1 polymer ?
#
loop_
_entity_poly.entity_id
_entity_poly.type
_entity_poly.pdbx_seq_one_letter_code
_entity_poly.pdbx_strand_id
1 'polypeptide(L)' 'MGAKLKKAFDLAKEAGGMKFTMRLAMKSGMSEDKAAAEPDSPANITKMEAAFKDVTGKDVKL' A
#
# COMPACT_ATOMS: atom_id res chain seq x y z
N MET A 1 13.18 -5.53 3.72
CA MET A 1 12.15 -6.06 2.81
C MET A 1 10.81 -5.64 3.38
N GLY A 2 10.08 -4.78 2.67
CA GLY A 2 8.93 -4.03 3.20
C GLY A 2 7.71 -4.93 3.43
N ALA A 3 7.71 -5.65 4.54
CA ALA A 3 6.65 -6.58 4.90
C ALA A 3 5.35 -5.84 5.21
N LYS A 4 5.43 -4.63 5.79
CA LYS A 4 4.28 -3.79 6.07
C LYS A 4 3.73 -3.18 4.78
N LEU A 5 4.60 -2.65 3.94
CA LEU A 5 4.22 -2.12 2.63
C LEU A 5 3.52 -3.19 1.79
N LYS A 6 4.03 -4.42 1.78
CA LYS A 6 3.39 -5.55 1.10
C LYS A 6 2.04 -5.92 1.71
N LYS A 7 1.90 -5.93 3.03
CA LYS A 7 0.60 -6.11 3.72
C LYS A 7 -0.43 -5.07 3.31
N ALA A 8 -0.03 -3.83 3.02
CA ALA A 8 -0.93 -2.81 2.49
C ALA A 8 -1.49 -3.21 1.13
N PHE A 9 -0.68 -3.79 0.26
CA PHE A 9 -1.13 -4.30 -1.03
C PHE A 9 -2.08 -5.49 -0.87
N ASP A 10 -1.77 -6.42 0.03
CA ASP A 10 -2.66 -7.55 0.31
C ASP A 10 -4.03 -7.09 0.84
N LEU A 11 -4.05 -6.15 1.80
CA LEU A 11 -5.30 -5.57 2.32
C LEU A 11 -6.09 -4.81 1.25
N ALA A 12 -5.40 -4.15 0.31
CA ALA A 12 -6.05 -3.42 -0.77
C ALA A 12 -6.69 -4.40 -1.76
N LYS A 13 -6.01 -5.53 -1.99
CA LYS A 13 -6.48 -6.65 -2.81
C LYS A 13 -7.69 -7.33 -2.17
N GLU A 14 -7.71 -7.51 -0.86
CA GLU A 14 -8.87 -8.03 -0.15
C GLU A 14 -10.05 -7.04 -0.17
N ALA A 15 -9.77 -5.73 -0.08
CA ALA A 15 -10.81 -4.70 -0.04
C ALA A 15 -11.51 -4.47 -1.40
N GLY A 16 -10.79 -4.62 -2.52
CA GLY A 16 -11.36 -4.34 -3.85
C GLY A 16 -10.57 -4.92 -5.01
N GLY A 17 -9.82 -5.98 -4.75
CA GLY A 17 -9.10 -6.74 -5.76
C GLY A 17 -8.00 -5.96 -6.44
N MET A 18 -7.75 -6.33 -7.70
CA MET A 18 -6.68 -5.80 -8.52
C MET A 18 -6.82 -4.30 -8.82
N LYS A 19 -8.04 -3.76 -8.75
CA LYS A 19 -8.32 -2.34 -9.00
C LYS A 19 -7.77 -1.46 -7.88
N PHE A 20 -7.93 -1.87 -6.63
CA PHE A 20 -7.40 -1.13 -5.49
C PHE A 20 -5.90 -1.29 -5.34
N THR A 21 -5.32 -2.46 -5.61
CA THR A 21 -3.85 -2.59 -5.63
C THR A 21 -3.23 -1.71 -6.73
N MET A 22 -3.77 -1.69 -7.94
CA MET A 22 -3.26 -0.79 -8.99
C MET A 22 -3.42 0.70 -8.60
N ARG A 23 -4.56 1.08 -8.03
CA ARG A 23 -4.78 2.46 -7.57
C ARG A 23 -3.85 2.84 -6.41
N LEU A 24 -3.61 1.91 -5.49
CA LEU A 24 -2.67 2.06 -4.38
C LEU A 24 -1.28 2.31 -4.94
N ALA A 25 -0.82 1.48 -5.89
CA ALA A 25 0.48 1.66 -6.54
C ALA A 25 0.60 2.99 -7.28
N MET A 26 -0.47 3.45 -7.94
CA MET A 26 -0.47 4.76 -8.59
C MET A 26 -0.42 5.93 -7.60
N LYS A 27 -1.18 5.86 -6.49
CA LYS A 27 -1.20 6.91 -5.47
C LYS A 27 0.05 6.93 -4.61
N SER A 28 0.55 5.76 -4.21
CA SER A 28 1.76 5.62 -3.38
C SER A 28 3.05 5.81 -4.18
N GLY A 29 2.97 5.68 -5.52
CA GLY A 29 4.14 5.68 -6.40
C GLY A 29 5.03 4.44 -6.23
N MET A 30 4.57 3.43 -5.50
CA MET A 30 5.27 2.19 -5.22
C MET A 30 4.44 1.02 -5.75
N SER A 31 4.99 0.23 -6.68
CA SER A 31 4.40 -1.06 -7.06
C SER A 31 4.56 -2.08 -5.93
N GLU A 32 3.77 -3.15 -5.93
CA GLU A 32 3.87 -4.25 -4.95
C GLU A 32 5.29 -4.84 -4.89
N ASP A 33 5.95 -4.99 -6.04
CA ASP A 33 7.34 -5.43 -6.12
C ASP A 33 8.32 -4.44 -5.48
N LYS A 34 8.08 -3.14 -5.66
CA LYS A 34 8.85 -2.08 -5.01
C LYS A 34 8.58 -2.03 -3.51
N ALA A 35 7.35 -2.23 -3.08
CA ALA A 35 6.96 -2.31 -1.67
C ALA A 35 7.65 -3.48 -0.97
N ALA A 36 7.82 -4.63 -1.64
CA ALA A 36 8.56 -5.76 -1.09
C ALA A 36 10.08 -5.49 -1.00
N ALA A 37 10.63 -4.74 -1.97
CA ALA A 37 12.06 -4.42 -2.04
C ALA A 37 12.47 -3.23 -1.13
N GLU A 38 11.61 -2.23 -1.00
CA GLU A 38 11.90 -1.04 -0.19
C GLU A 38 11.83 -1.33 1.31
N PRO A 39 12.61 -0.61 2.12
CA PRO A 39 12.48 -0.69 3.57
C PRO A 39 11.15 -0.11 4.04
N ASP A 40 10.59 -0.70 5.10
CA ASP A 40 9.45 -0.20 5.86
C ASP A 40 9.83 1.06 6.66
N SER A 41 10.40 2.06 5.98
CA SER A 41 10.69 3.35 6.57
C SER A 41 9.37 4.06 6.91
N PRO A 42 9.31 4.80 8.03
CA PRO A 42 8.09 5.49 8.44
C PRO A 42 7.53 6.40 7.35
N ALA A 43 8.40 7.05 6.56
CA ALA A 43 7.98 7.86 5.42
C ALA A 43 7.21 7.07 4.34
N ASN A 44 7.62 5.84 4.05
CA ASN A 44 6.95 4.97 3.07
C ASN A 44 5.66 4.40 3.63
N ILE A 45 5.65 4.03 4.92
CA ILE A 45 4.46 3.59 5.62
C ILE A 45 3.40 4.68 5.58
N THR A 46 3.71 5.91 6.00
CA THR A 46 2.74 7.00 6.02
C THR A 46 2.19 7.33 4.63
N LYS A 47 3.03 7.28 3.59
CA LYS A 47 2.59 7.44 2.19
C LYS A 47 1.62 6.33 1.77
N MET A 48 1.90 5.09 2.17
CA MET A 48 1.07 3.94 1.83
C MET A 48 -0.22 3.90 2.63
N GLU A 49 -0.22 4.26 3.91
CA GLU A 49 -1.45 4.43 4.71
C GLU A 49 -2.34 5.54 4.12
N ALA A 50 -1.76 6.67 3.74
CA ALA A 50 -2.49 7.75 3.09
C ALA A 50 -3.06 7.33 1.73
N ALA A 51 -2.24 6.69 0.89
CA ALA A 51 -2.68 6.15 -0.39
C ALA A 51 -3.77 5.07 -0.21
N PHE A 52 -3.65 4.23 0.82
CA PHE A 52 -4.62 3.19 1.13
C PHE A 52 -5.95 3.77 1.55
N LYS A 53 -5.94 4.78 2.42
CA LYS A 53 -7.13 5.51 2.84
C LYS A 53 -7.82 6.18 1.66
N ASP A 54 -7.05 6.81 0.78
CA ASP A 54 -7.57 7.44 -0.43
C ASP A 54 -8.22 6.44 -1.39
N VAL A 55 -7.67 5.24 -1.50
CA VAL A 55 -8.11 4.25 -2.48
C VAL A 55 -9.27 3.42 -1.96
N THR A 56 -9.20 2.97 -0.72
CA THR A 56 -10.19 2.08 -0.10
C THR A 56 -11.24 2.82 0.71
N GLY A 57 -11.00 4.10 1.05
CA GLY A 57 -11.81 4.86 2.00
C GLY A 57 -11.65 4.38 3.45
N LYS A 58 -10.74 3.44 3.72
CA LYS A 58 -10.53 2.84 5.04
C LYS A 58 -9.14 3.19 5.58
N ASP A 59 -9.09 3.57 6.85
CA ASP A 59 -7.83 3.70 7.57
C ASP A 59 -7.22 2.30 7.77
N VAL A 60 -5.94 2.17 7.42
CA VAL A 60 -5.14 0.97 7.65
C VAL A 60 -3.89 1.39 8.40
N LYS A 61 -3.49 0.58 9.38
CA LYS A 61 -2.30 0.84 10.22
C LYS A 61 -1.26 -0.24 9.93
N LEU A 62 -0.15 0.13 9.31
CA LEU A 62 0.87 -0.76 8.74
C LEU A 62 2.07 -0.96 9.66
#